data_AF-A0A7Y8LJM2-F1
#
_entry.id   AF-A0A7Y8LJM2-F1
#
_cell.length_a   1.000
_cell.length_b   1.000
_cell.length_c   1.000
_cell.angle_alpha   90.00
_cell.angle_beta   90.00
_cell.angle_gamma   90.00
#
_symmetry.space_group_name_H-M   'P 1'
#
loop_
_entity.id
_entity.type
_entity.pdbx_description
1 polymer ?
#
loop_
_entity_poly.entity_id
_entity_poly.type
_entity_poly.pdbx_seq_one_letter_code
_entity_poly.pdbx_strand_id
1 'polypeptide(L)'
;MTIWKPGRRLFTVAAVLMLLTASAHTMGALSPWPDGPAERKLLAEMRGYVLSMGMGMNPSVFDIYRDLSFTMSITLAALGIMNLVLAASRDATDALLRRAGWVNAVWVGAFLALNYAFQIPPPLLCAVVIEAVVLLALFVPSRGQLAPGALERQ
;
A
#
# COMPACT_ATOMS: atom_id res chain seq x y z
N MET A 1 -27.88 0.31 -5.60
CA MET A 1 -26.54 0.11 -6.19
C MET A 1 -25.79 1.44 -6.19
N THR A 2 -24.97 1.72 -5.17
CA THR A 2 -24.28 3.01 -4.94
C THR A 2 -22.76 2.96 -5.18
N ILE A 3 -22.27 1.86 -5.78
CA ILE A 3 -20.84 1.63 -6.10
C ILE A 3 -20.39 2.39 -7.36
N TRP A 4 -21.33 2.94 -8.14
CA TRP A 4 -21.07 3.50 -9.47
C TRP A 4 -20.67 4.99 -9.52
N LYS A 5 -20.31 5.61 -8.39
CA LYS A 5 -19.70 6.96 -8.40
C LYS A 5 -18.22 6.85 -8.81
N PRO A 6 -17.73 7.65 -9.79
CA PRO A 6 -16.35 7.55 -10.30
C PRO A 6 -15.27 7.56 -9.21
N GLY A 7 -15.35 8.48 -8.24
CA GLY A 7 -14.37 8.57 -7.14
C GLY A 7 -14.36 7.33 -6.24
N ARG A 8 -15.54 6.75 -5.96
CA ARG A 8 -15.64 5.51 -5.17
C ARG A 8 -15.05 4.32 -5.91
N ARG A 9 -15.21 4.24 -7.23
CA ARG A 9 -14.59 3.19 -8.05
C ARG A 9 -13.07 3.27 -8.02
N LEU A 10 -12.50 4.45 -8.22
CA LEU A 10 -11.05 4.65 -8.18
C LEU A 10 -10.48 4.36 -6.79
N PHE A 11 -11.18 4.77 -5.72
CA PHE A 11 -10.79 4.43 -4.35
C PHE A 11 -10.81 2.91 -4.10
N THR A 12 -11.83 2.19 -4.60
CA THR A 12 -11.87 0.71 -4.56
C THR A 12 -10.72 0.09 -5.36
N VAL A 13 -10.38 0.62 -6.55
CA VAL A 13 -9.27 0.12 -7.35
C VAL A 13 -7.94 0.31 -6.60
N ALA A 14 -7.70 1.47 -5.99
CA ALA A 14 -6.52 1.68 -5.14
C ALA A 14 -6.44 0.65 -3.99
N ALA A 15 -7.57 0.38 -3.33
CA ALA A 15 -7.64 -0.62 -2.27
C ALA A 15 -7.30 -2.03 -2.76
N VAL A 16 -7.80 -2.43 -3.94
CA VAL A 16 -7.45 -3.72 -4.57
C VAL A 16 -5.97 -3.77 -4.92
N LEU A 17 -5.41 -2.69 -5.48
CA LEU A 17 -3.98 -2.62 -5.82
C LEU A 17 -3.08 -2.75 -4.57
N MET A 18 -3.49 -2.18 -3.43
CA MET A 18 -2.80 -2.39 -2.15
C MET A 18 -2.78 -3.86 -1.75
N LEU A 19 -3.90 -4.58 -1.90
CA LEU A 19 -3.97 -6.01 -1.59
C LEU A 19 -3.15 -6.87 -2.55
N LEU A 20 -3.17 -6.55 -3.84
CA LEU A 20 -2.34 -7.24 -4.83
C LEU A 20 -0.85 -7.03 -4.52
N THR A 21 -0.47 -5.81 -4.15
CA THR A 21 0.92 -5.49 -3.75
C THR A 21 1.30 -6.21 -2.48
N ALA A 22 0.43 -6.26 -1.45
CA ALA A 22 0.68 -7.02 -0.23
C ALA A 22 0.90 -8.51 -0.51
N SER A 23 0.08 -9.10 -1.39
CA SER A 23 0.23 -10.50 -1.82
C SER A 23 1.54 -10.73 -2.56
N ALA A 24 1.85 -9.89 -3.56
CA ALA A 24 3.10 -9.98 -4.32
C ALA A 24 4.33 -9.82 -3.43
N HIS A 25 4.29 -8.89 -2.48
CA HIS A 25 5.37 -8.67 -1.51
C HIS A 25 5.54 -9.88 -0.58
N THR A 26 4.43 -10.47 -0.11
CA THR A 26 4.46 -11.70 0.69
C THR A 26 5.06 -12.88 -0.09
N MET A 27 4.68 -13.04 -1.35
CA MET A 27 5.25 -14.09 -2.22
C MET A 27 6.75 -13.87 -2.45
N GLY A 28 7.18 -12.63 -2.65
CA GLY A 28 8.60 -12.28 -2.74
C GLY A 28 9.36 -12.59 -1.46
N ALA A 29 8.81 -12.24 -0.29
CA ALA A 29 9.40 -12.51 1.02
C ALA A 29 9.51 -14.02 1.34
N LEU A 30 8.61 -14.83 0.79
CA LEU A 30 8.61 -16.29 0.91
C LEU A 30 9.40 -17.01 -0.19
N SER A 31 9.84 -16.29 -1.22
CA SER A 31 10.58 -16.89 -2.31
C SER A 31 11.96 -17.36 -1.81
N PRO A 32 12.48 -18.49 -2.36
CA PRO A 32 13.83 -18.92 -2.06
C PRO A 32 14.83 -17.81 -2.38
N TRP A 33 15.79 -17.62 -1.49
CA TRP A 33 16.91 -16.73 -1.78
C TRP A 33 17.78 -17.33 -2.88
N PRO A 34 18.42 -16.50 -3.71
CA PRO A 34 19.41 -16.99 -4.66
C PRO A 34 20.48 -17.82 -3.94
N ASP A 35 20.89 -18.92 -4.56
CA ASP A 35 21.77 -19.94 -3.99
C ASP A 35 23.23 -19.77 -4.45
N GLY A 36 23.66 -18.55 -4.75
CA GLY A 36 25.06 -18.27 -5.06
C GLY A 36 25.96 -18.33 -3.82
N PRO A 37 27.29 -18.53 -4.01
CA PRO A 37 28.23 -18.56 -2.88
C PRO A 37 28.24 -17.28 -2.04
N ALA A 38 28.08 -16.11 -2.68
CA ALA A 38 28.09 -14.82 -1.99
C ALA A 38 26.82 -14.62 -1.14
N GLU A 39 25.67 -15.00 -1.68
CA GLU A 39 24.35 -14.89 -1.03
C GLU A 39 24.24 -15.85 0.15
N ARG A 40 24.75 -17.08 0.01
CA ARG A 40 24.86 -18.01 1.14
C ARG A 40 25.71 -17.45 2.28
N LYS A 41 26.85 -16.84 1.94
CA LYS A 41 27.72 -16.20 2.95
C LYS A 41 26.99 -15.05 3.64
N LEU A 42 26.36 -14.14 2.88
CA LEU A 42 25.60 -13.02 3.43
C LEU A 42 24.48 -13.50 4.37
N LEU A 43 23.70 -14.51 3.96
CA LEU A 43 22.64 -15.08 4.78
C LEU A 43 23.17 -15.71 6.07
N ALA A 44 24.32 -16.38 6.03
CA ALA A 44 24.95 -16.93 7.21
C ALA A 44 25.35 -15.82 8.20
N GLU A 45 25.95 -14.74 7.70
CA GLU A 45 26.32 -13.57 8.52
C GLU A 45 25.08 -12.88 9.12
N MET A 46 24.03 -12.63 8.32
CA MET A 46 22.80 -12.01 8.80
C MET A 46 22.10 -12.83 9.90
N ARG A 47 22.18 -14.16 9.82
CA ARG A 47 21.61 -15.07 10.83
C ARG A 47 22.51 -15.18 12.07
N GLY A 48 23.82 -15.14 11.88
CA GLY A 48 24.80 -15.22 12.98
C GLY A 48 24.92 -13.93 13.78
N TYR A 49 24.66 -12.78 13.15
CA TYR A 49 24.76 -11.48 13.80
C TYR A 49 23.47 -11.13 14.55
N VAL A 50 23.54 -11.25 15.87
CA VAL A 50 22.43 -11.05 16.80
C VAL A 50 22.56 -9.71 17.52
N LEU A 51 21.46 -8.95 17.56
CA LEU A 51 21.38 -7.66 18.23
C LEU A 51 20.69 -7.80 19.58
N SER A 52 21.36 -7.40 20.67
CA SER A 52 20.72 -7.34 21.98
C SER A 52 19.89 -6.06 22.09
N MET A 53 18.56 -6.21 22.13
CA MET A 53 17.61 -5.08 22.21
C MET A 53 17.05 -4.86 23.62
N GLY A 54 17.59 -5.58 24.63
CA GLY A 54 17.07 -5.56 26.00
C GLY A 54 15.85 -6.48 26.19
N MET A 55 15.34 -6.58 27.43
CA MET A 55 14.20 -7.44 27.79
C MET A 55 14.32 -8.92 27.38
N GLY A 56 15.55 -9.41 27.20
CA GLY A 56 15.81 -10.77 26.70
C GLY A 56 15.63 -10.94 25.18
N MET A 57 15.33 -9.88 24.44
CA MET A 57 15.19 -9.90 22.98
C MET A 57 16.56 -9.87 22.30
N ASN A 58 16.81 -10.89 21.48
CA ASN A 58 18.06 -11.04 20.73
C ASN A 58 17.78 -11.49 19.28
N PRO A 59 17.08 -10.70 18.46
CA PRO A 59 16.84 -11.06 17.07
C PRO A 59 18.13 -10.99 16.24
N SER A 60 18.27 -11.88 15.26
CA SER A 60 19.30 -11.73 14.23
C SER A 60 18.94 -10.61 13.26
N VAL A 61 19.91 -10.09 12.52
CA VAL A 61 19.64 -9.15 11.42
C VAL A 61 18.71 -9.76 10.37
N PHE A 62 18.80 -11.08 10.16
CA PHE A 62 17.87 -11.80 9.29
C PHE A 62 16.43 -11.79 9.83
N ASP A 63 16.24 -11.94 11.14
CA ASP A 63 14.91 -11.89 11.76
C ASP A 63 14.29 -10.49 11.62
N ILE A 64 15.08 -9.44 11.85
CA ILE A 64 14.65 -8.03 11.68
C ILE A 64 14.26 -7.77 10.22
N TYR A 65 15.08 -8.22 9.27
CA TYR A 65 14.78 -8.09 7.84
C TYR A 65 13.44 -8.76 7.50
N ARG A 66 13.21 -9.99 7.99
CA ARG A 66 11.95 -10.70 7.76
C ARG A 66 10.77 -9.98 8.41
N ASP A 67 10.91 -9.54 9.65
CA ASP A 67 9.86 -8.82 10.39
C ASP A 67 9.43 -7.55 9.64
N LEU A 68 10.39 -6.72 9.24
CA LEU A 68 10.12 -5.51 8.44
C LEU A 68 9.46 -5.86 7.10
N SER A 69 9.94 -6.91 6.42
CA SER A 69 9.37 -7.38 5.16
C SER A 69 7.91 -7.83 5.30
N PHE A 70 7.55 -8.57 6.36
CA PHE A 70 6.16 -8.99 6.58
C PHE A 70 5.29 -7.85 7.09
N THR A 71 5.84 -6.96 7.90
CA THR A 71 5.13 -5.76 8.36
C THR A 71 4.62 -4.94 7.18
N MET A 72 5.44 -4.75 6.14
CA MET A 72 5.00 -4.09 4.90
C MET A 72 3.79 -4.76 4.24
N SER A 73 3.80 -6.08 4.12
CA SER A 73 2.67 -6.85 3.58
C SER A 73 1.42 -6.68 4.44
N ILE A 74 1.56 -6.79 5.76
CA ILE A 74 0.46 -6.67 6.72
C ILE A 74 -0.15 -5.27 6.68
N THR A 75 0.68 -4.22 6.67
CA THR A 75 0.21 -2.83 6.62
C THR A 75 -0.53 -2.54 5.32
N LEU A 76 0.01 -2.94 4.15
CA LEU A 76 -0.68 -2.77 2.87
C LEU A 76 -1.99 -3.56 2.82
N ALA A 77 -2.01 -4.79 3.35
CA ALA A 77 -3.23 -5.58 3.42
C ALA A 77 -4.29 -4.95 4.32
N ALA A 78 -3.90 -4.49 5.52
CA ALA A 78 -4.80 -3.83 6.46
C ALA A 78 -5.40 -2.55 5.87
N LEU A 79 -4.60 -1.71 5.21
CA LEU A 79 -5.08 -0.51 4.53
C LEU A 79 -6.01 -0.86 3.37
N GLY A 80 -5.64 -1.83 2.53
CA GLY A 80 -6.48 -2.31 1.44
C GLY A 80 -7.85 -2.81 1.94
N ILE A 81 -7.87 -3.67 2.97
CA ILE A 81 -9.10 -4.18 3.58
C ILE A 81 -9.93 -3.04 4.16
N MET A 82 -9.33 -2.16 4.95
CA MET A 82 -10.02 -1.01 5.54
C MET A 82 -10.64 -0.12 4.46
N ASN A 83 -9.92 0.16 3.38
CA ASN A 83 -10.41 0.95 2.26
C ASN A 83 -11.56 0.24 1.52
N LEU A 84 -11.51 -1.09 1.35
CA LEU A 84 -12.64 -1.85 0.78
C LEU A 84 -13.88 -1.78 1.68
N VAL A 85 -13.72 -1.92 3.00
CA VAL A 85 -14.82 -1.80 3.97
C VAL A 85 -15.45 -0.40 3.88
N LEU A 86 -14.63 0.65 3.86
CA LEU A 86 -15.12 2.03 3.68
C LEU A 86 -15.84 2.23 2.35
N ALA A 87 -15.30 1.68 1.25
CA ALA A 87 -15.90 1.81 -0.07
C ALA A 87 -17.24 1.06 -0.21
N ALA A 88 -17.37 -0.08 0.46
CA ALA A 88 -18.57 -0.91 0.47
C ALA A 88 -19.66 -0.39 1.43
N SER A 89 -19.27 0.38 2.46
CA SER A 89 -20.21 0.94 3.42
C SER A 89 -21.13 2.00 2.77
N ARG A 90 -22.44 1.85 3.00
CA ARG A 90 -23.45 2.81 2.52
C ARG A 90 -23.40 4.13 3.30
N ASP A 91 -22.94 4.08 4.55
CA ASP A 91 -22.87 5.22 5.46
C ASP A 91 -21.58 6.04 5.26
N ALA A 92 -20.63 5.52 4.49
CA ALA A 92 -19.42 6.26 4.15
C ALA A 92 -19.76 7.44 3.24
N THR A 93 -19.59 8.65 3.76
CA THR A 93 -19.76 9.89 3.00
C THR A 93 -18.61 10.08 2.01
N ASP A 94 -18.86 10.82 0.92
CA ASP A 94 -17.81 11.15 -0.06
C ASP A 94 -16.66 11.94 0.60
N ALA A 95 -16.96 12.76 1.62
CA ALA A 95 -15.97 13.47 2.41
C ALA A 95 -15.06 12.54 3.24
N LEU A 96 -15.63 11.49 3.83
CA LEU A 96 -14.86 10.47 4.56
C LEU A 96 -13.93 9.71 3.61
N LEU A 97 -14.42 9.28 2.45
CA LEU A 97 -13.61 8.60 1.45
C LEU A 97 -12.46 9.49 0.94
N ARG A 98 -12.71 10.79 0.76
CA ARG A 98 -11.65 11.74 0.40
C ARG A 98 -10.59 11.90 1.49
N ARG A 99 -10.99 11.94 2.77
CA ARG A 99 -10.04 11.99 3.91
C ARG A 99 -9.20 10.73 3.99
N ALA A 100 -9.83 9.56 3.86
CA ALA A 100 -9.12 8.29 3.78
C ALA A 100 -8.16 8.25 2.56
N GLY A 101 -8.58 8.80 1.42
CA GLY A 101 -7.74 8.96 0.24
C GLY A 101 -6.48 9.78 0.51
N TRP A 102 -6.58 10.88 1.25
CA TRP A 102 -5.42 11.68 1.65
C TRP A 102 -4.48 10.93 2.60
N VAL A 103 -5.03 10.18 3.56
CA VAL A 103 -4.21 9.31 4.45
C VAL A 103 -3.44 8.29 3.60
N ASN A 104 -4.11 7.66 2.63
CA ASN A 104 -3.46 6.73 1.70
C ASN A 104 -2.38 7.41 0.85
N ALA A 105 -2.63 8.61 0.32
CA ALA A 105 -1.66 9.35 -0.51
C ALA A 105 -0.41 9.71 0.29
N VAL A 106 -0.58 10.21 1.52
CA VAL A 106 0.57 10.52 2.40
C VAL A 106 1.37 9.25 2.71
N TRP A 107 0.67 8.16 3.03
CA TRP A 107 1.34 6.90 3.36
C TRP A 107 2.09 6.29 2.16
N VAL A 108 1.41 6.14 1.02
CA VAL A 108 2.00 5.56 -0.19
C VAL A 108 3.08 6.48 -0.76
N GLY A 109 2.90 7.81 -0.71
CA GLY A 109 3.93 8.79 -1.07
C GLY A 109 5.18 8.69 -0.19
N ALA A 110 5.03 8.55 1.13
CA ALA A 110 6.17 8.34 2.02
C ALA A 110 6.88 7.01 1.74
N PHE A 111 6.10 5.93 1.52
CA PHE A 111 6.65 4.63 1.14
C PHE A 111 7.39 4.69 -0.20
N LEU A 112 6.83 5.38 -1.20
CA LEU A 112 7.45 5.61 -2.50
C LEU A 112 8.80 6.33 -2.35
N ALA A 113 8.84 7.41 -1.55
CA ALA A 113 10.06 8.18 -1.30
C ALA A 113 11.16 7.31 -0.66
N LEU A 114 10.82 6.45 0.30
CA LEU A 114 11.77 5.51 0.90
C LEU A 114 12.32 4.52 -0.13
N ASN A 115 11.45 3.88 -0.92
CA ASN A 115 11.92 2.92 -1.93
C ASN A 115 12.77 3.58 -3.02
N TYR A 116 12.50 4.85 -3.33
CA TYR A 116 13.32 5.64 -4.24
C TYR A 116 14.71 5.92 -3.62
N ALA A 117 14.76 6.37 -2.37
CA ALA A 117 16.01 6.65 -1.67
C ALA A 117 16.90 5.41 -1.54
N PHE A 118 16.31 4.25 -1.22
CA PHE A 118 17.02 2.98 -1.05
C PHE A 118 17.12 2.13 -2.32
N GLN A 119 16.64 2.64 -3.47
CA GLN A 119 16.72 1.98 -4.77
C GLN A 119 16.16 0.55 -4.74
N ILE A 120 14.95 0.36 -4.18
CA ILE A 120 14.28 -0.95 -4.10
C ILE A 120 13.20 -1.03 -5.19
N PRO A 121 13.49 -1.61 -6.38
CA PRO A 121 12.66 -1.34 -7.57
C PRO A 121 11.28 -2.01 -7.58
N PRO A 122 11.10 -3.29 -7.17
CA PRO A 122 9.78 -3.92 -7.19
C PRO A 122 8.71 -3.16 -6.37
N PRO A 123 8.91 -2.85 -5.07
CA PRO A 123 7.94 -2.07 -4.31
C PRO A 123 7.78 -0.63 -4.81
N LEU A 124 8.83 -0.02 -5.38
CA LEU A 124 8.74 1.31 -5.99
C LEU A 124 7.73 1.34 -7.14
N LEU A 125 7.80 0.39 -8.07
CA LEU A 125 6.88 0.32 -9.21
C LEU A 125 5.42 0.15 -8.75
N CYS A 126 5.17 -0.74 -7.80
CA CYS A 126 3.84 -0.92 -7.22
C CYS A 126 3.34 0.35 -6.54
N ALA A 127 4.19 1.04 -5.77
CA ALA A 127 3.84 2.27 -5.08
C ALA A 127 3.50 3.40 -6.05
N VAL A 128 4.22 3.56 -7.16
CA VAL A 128 3.90 4.55 -8.21
C VAL A 128 2.50 4.32 -8.77
N VAL A 129 2.16 3.07 -9.09
CA VAL A 129 0.84 2.74 -9.66
C VAL A 129 -0.27 3.00 -8.63
N ILE A 130 -0.08 2.60 -7.37
CA ILE A 130 -1.06 2.87 -6.30
C ILE A 130 -1.22 4.38 -6.11
N GLU A 131 -0.13 5.12 -5.97
CA GLU A 131 -0.13 6.57 -5.73
C GLU A 131 -0.85 7.31 -6.85
N ALA A 132 -0.55 6.98 -8.11
CA ALA A 132 -1.24 7.56 -9.26
C ALA A 132 -2.77 7.34 -9.18
N VAL A 133 -3.21 6.13 -8.83
CA VAL A 133 -4.65 5.82 -8.71
C VAL A 133 -5.29 6.51 -7.52
N VAL A 134 -4.60 6.61 -6.37
CA VAL A 134 -5.08 7.34 -5.18
C VAL A 134 -5.24 8.83 -5.51
N LEU A 135 -4.25 9.45 -6.15
CA LEU A 135 -4.33 10.85 -6.56
C LEU A 135 -5.47 11.07 -7.57
N LEU A 136 -5.63 10.18 -8.55
CA LEU A 136 -6.77 10.24 -9.47
C LEU A 136 -8.11 10.13 -8.72
N ALA A 137 -8.22 9.27 -7.70
CA ALA A 137 -9.42 9.16 -6.89
C ALA A 137 -9.75 10.45 -6.11
N LEU A 138 -8.74 11.24 -5.74
CA LEU A 138 -8.91 12.52 -5.03
C LEU A 138 -9.35 13.66 -5.95
N PHE A 139 -8.91 13.65 -7.21
CA PHE A 139 -9.10 14.79 -8.13
C PHE A 139 -10.18 14.57 -9.20
N VAL A 140 -10.61 13.34 -9.48
CA VAL A 140 -11.69 13.08 -10.45
C VAL A 140 -13.07 13.40 -9.82
N PRO A 141 -13.80 14.41 -10.32
CA PRO A 141 -15.10 14.80 -9.76
C PRO A 141 -16.13 13.67 -9.84
N SER A 142 -16.93 13.49 -8.79
CA SER A 142 -18.08 12.59 -8.85
C SER A 142 -19.17 13.27 -9.69
N ARG A 143 -19.71 12.57 -10.71
CA ARG A 143 -20.71 13.10 -11.67
C ARG A 143 -21.91 13.85 -11.06
N GLY A 144 -22.19 13.71 -9.77
CA GLY A 144 -23.21 14.48 -9.05
C GLY A 144 -22.83 15.92 -8.64
N GLN A 145 -21.62 16.39 -8.94
CA GLN A 145 -21.18 17.78 -8.71
C GLN A 145 -21.32 18.68 -9.95
N LEU A 146 -21.70 18.13 -11.10
CA LEU A 146 -22.08 18.94 -12.26
C LEU A 146 -23.48 19.48 -11.99
N ALA A 147 -23.57 20.79 -11.75
CA ALA A 147 -24.73 21.48 -11.20
C ALA A 147 -26.04 21.21 -11.99
N PRO A 148 -27.21 21.15 -11.30
CA PRO A 148 -28.53 21.03 -11.92
C PRO A 148 -28.95 22.16 -12.88
N GLY A 149 -28.15 23.22 -13.05
CA GLY A 149 -28.57 24.45 -13.76
C GLY A 149 -28.20 24.55 -15.24
N ALA A 150 -27.68 23.49 -15.87
CA ALA A 150 -27.22 23.54 -17.26
C ALA A 150 -28.30 23.20 -18.30
N LEU A 151 -29.49 22.76 -17.89
CA LEU A 151 -30.57 22.33 -18.80
C LEU A 151 -31.83 23.22 -18.78
N GLU A 152 -31.89 24.26 -17.95
CA GLU A 152 -33.04 25.20 -17.89
C GLU A 152 -32.88 26.46 -18.76
N ARG A 153 -31.95 26.46 -19.73
CA ARG A 153 -31.79 27.56 -20.70
C ARG A 153 -31.93 27.10 -22.14
N GLN A 154 -33.02 26.41 -22.46
CA GLN A 154 -33.52 26.23 -23.83
C GLN A 154 -35.04 26.33 -23.86
#